data_AF-A0A3S0E1N2-F1
#
_entry.id   AF-A0A3S0E1N2-F1
#
_cell.length_a   1.000
_cell.length_b   1.000
_cell.length_c   1.000
_cell.angle_alpha   90.00
_cell.angle_beta   90.00
_cell.angle_gamma   90.00
#
_symmetry.space_group_name_H-M   'P 1'
#
loop_
_entity.id
_entity.type
_entity.pdbx_description
1 polymer ?
#
loop_
_entity_poly.entity_id
_entity_poly.type
_entity_poly.pdbx_seq_one_letter_code
_entity_poly.pdbx_strand_id
1 'polypeptide(L)'
;MKTATTSEVVSFEDFKKEVINDYKIARISRECSLLGRKEVLTGKAKFGIFGDGKEVPQLALAKAFQNGDFRSGYYRDQTFMMAIGAMNIEQFFAGLYGHTDINFDPMSAGRQMGGHFATHSLDENGNWK
;
A
#
# COMPACT_ATOMS: atom_id res chain seq x y z
N MET A 1 3.55 -16.96 -28.02
CA MET A 1 4.34 -15.73 -28.21
C MET A 1 3.37 -14.57 -28.34
N LYS A 2 3.20 -13.74 -27.29
CA LYS A 2 2.55 -12.44 -27.45
C LYS A 2 3.58 -11.53 -28.10
N THR A 3 3.29 -11.10 -29.32
CA THR A 3 4.02 -10.07 -30.05
C THR A 3 4.14 -8.83 -29.17
N ALA A 4 5.36 -8.35 -28.96
CA ALA A 4 5.64 -7.10 -28.29
C ALA A 4 4.95 -5.97 -29.06
N THR A 5 3.83 -5.51 -28.52
CA THR A 5 3.14 -4.30 -28.99
C THR A 5 4.10 -3.14 -28.83
N THR A 6 4.33 -2.45 -29.94
CA THR A 6 5.03 -1.18 -30.07
C THR A 6 4.72 -0.28 -28.87
N SER A 7 5.77 0.23 -28.22
CA SER A 7 5.66 1.20 -27.14
C SER A 7 4.84 2.41 -27.61
N GLU A 8 3.59 2.50 -27.19
CA GLU A 8 2.79 3.72 -27.34
C GLU A 8 3.58 4.87 -26.71
N VAL A 9 3.84 5.91 -27.50
CA VAL A 9 4.54 7.09 -27.01
C VAL A 9 3.61 7.78 -26.02
N VAL A 10 3.93 7.69 -24.73
CA VAL A 10 3.17 8.36 -23.66
C VAL A 10 3.12 9.85 -23.96
N SER A 11 1.91 10.43 -24.02
CA SER A 11 1.77 11.85 -24.26
C SER A 11 2.29 12.65 -23.06
N PHE A 12 2.72 13.89 -23.27
CA PHE A 12 3.14 14.76 -22.17
C PHE A 12 2.03 14.93 -21.11
N GLU A 13 0.77 15.03 -21.55
CA GLU A 13 -0.36 15.17 -20.64
C GLU A 13 -0.60 13.89 -19.82
N ASP A 14 -0.43 12.71 -20.41
CA ASP A 14 -0.58 11.45 -19.67
C ASP A 14 0.57 11.24 -18.69
N PHE A 15 1.80 11.54 -19.10
CA PHE A 15 2.96 11.56 -18.20
C PHE A 15 2.75 12.52 -17.03
N LYS A 16 2.26 13.73 -17.29
CA LYS A 16 1.97 14.73 -16.24
C LYS A 16 0.90 14.24 -15.26
N LYS A 17 -0.19 13.62 -15.75
CA LYS A 17 -1.22 13.03 -14.90
C LYS A 17 -0.64 11.92 -14.01
N GLU A 18 0.20 11.07 -14.57
CA GLU A 18 0.87 9.99 -13.86
C GLU A 18 1.76 10.54 -12.73
N VAL A 19 2.60 11.53 -13.03
CA VAL A 19 3.46 12.20 -12.03
C VAL A 19 2.65 12.83 -10.90
N ILE A 20 1.54 13.49 -11.22
CA ILE A 20 0.64 14.09 -10.20
C ILE A 20 0.01 13.00 -9.33
N ASN A 21 -0.42 11.89 -9.92
CA ASN A 21 -1.00 10.77 -9.19
C ASN A 21 0.02 10.12 -8.24
N ASP A 22 1.23 9.85 -8.72
CA ASP A 22 2.33 9.31 -7.92
C ASP A 22 2.69 10.24 -6.77
N TYR A 23 2.82 11.54 -7.05
CA TYR A 23 3.07 12.55 -6.03
C TYR A 23 1.98 12.55 -4.96
N LYS A 24 0.70 12.44 -5.37
CA LYS A 24 -0.43 12.37 -4.44
C LYS A 24 -0.32 11.15 -3.54
N ILE A 25 -0.03 9.97 -4.08
CA ILE A 25 0.11 8.73 -3.30
C ILE A 25 1.31 8.83 -2.34
N ALA A 26 2.47 9.31 -2.82
CA ALA A 26 3.64 9.53 -1.97
C ALA A 26 3.34 10.50 -0.81
N ARG A 27 2.66 11.60 -1.09
CA ARG A 27 2.28 12.58 -0.05
C ARG A 27 1.28 12.01 0.94
N ILE A 28 0.26 11.28 0.49
CA ILE A 28 -0.69 10.61 1.38
C ILE A 28 0.05 9.63 2.30
N SER A 29 0.89 8.77 1.74
CA SER A 29 1.72 7.84 2.50
C SER A 29 2.58 8.58 3.54
N ARG A 30 3.24 9.67 3.14
CA ARG A 30 4.05 10.50 4.03
C ARG A 30 3.26 11.11 5.18
N GLU A 31 2.09 11.68 4.89
CA GLU A 31 1.23 12.28 5.92
C GLU A 31 0.67 11.21 6.88
N CYS A 32 0.34 10.02 6.36
CA CYS A 32 -0.04 8.88 7.20
C CYS A 32 1.09 8.47 8.15
N SER A 33 2.35 8.46 7.69
CA SER A 33 3.52 8.20 8.56
C SER A 33 3.62 9.21 9.70
N LEU A 34 3.46 10.50 9.40
CA LEU A 34 3.58 11.58 10.39
C LEU A 34 2.46 11.51 11.44
N LEU A 35 1.23 11.30 10.98
CA LEU A 35 0.07 11.13 11.85
C LEU A 35 0.17 9.85 12.68
N GLY A 36 0.50 8.72 12.05
CA GLY A 36 0.68 7.45 12.75
C GLY A 36 1.75 7.54 13.84
N ARG A 37 2.87 8.23 13.57
CA ARG A 37 3.90 8.48 14.58
C ARG A 37 3.34 9.23 15.79
N LYS A 38 2.53 10.26 15.56
CA LYS A 38 1.87 11.01 16.65
C LYS A 38 0.92 10.13 17.46
N GLU A 39 0.14 9.29 16.80
CA GLU A 39 -0.82 8.39 17.46
C GLU A 39 -0.12 7.34 18.33
N VAL A 40 1.01 6.79 17.85
CA VAL A 40 1.86 5.88 18.64
C VAL A 40 2.52 6.61 19.82
N LEU A 41 3.10 7.78 19.59
CA LEU A 41 3.76 8.56 20.66
C LEU A 41 2.80 9.03 21.76
N THR A 42 1.51 9.16 21.44
CA THR A 42 0.47 9.53 22.41
C THR A 42 -0.24 8.33 23.04
N GLY A 43 0.23 7.10 22.77
CA GLY A 43 -0.27 5.87 23.39
C GLY A 43 -1.64 5.40 22.87
N LYS A 44 -2.16 6.02 21.80
CA LYS A 44 -3.44 5.61 21.19
C LYS A 44 -3.30 4.38 20.30
N ALA A 45 -2.10 4.16 19.75
CA ALA A 45 -1.73 2.99 18.99
C ALA A 45 -0.58 2.23 19.68
N LYS A 46 -0.54 0.90 19.50
CA LYS A 46 0.37 0.01 20.25
C LYS A 46 1.82 0.05 19.76
N PHE A 47 2.04 0.16 18.46
CA PHE A 47 3.35 0.14 17.81
C PHE A 47 3.26 0.76 16.41
N GLY A 48 4.34 1.37 15.93
CA GLY A 48 4.39 1.82 14.54
C GLY A 48 5.81 2.05 14.03
N ILE A 49 6.12 1.40 12.90
CA ILE A 49 7.23 1.75 12.02
C ILE A 49 6.62 2.17 10.69
N PHE A 50 7.06 3.30 10.16
CA PHE A 50 6.43 3.94 9.00
C PHE A 50 7.36 3.99 7.77
N GLY A 51 6.77 4.22 6.60
CA GLY A 51 7.44 4.18 5.29
C GLY A 51 8.34 5.36 4.94
N ASP A 52 8.77 6.16 5.92
CA ASP A 52 9.56 7.38 5.68
C ASP A 52 10.78 7.14 4.77
N GLY A 53 10.85 7.86 3.65
CA GLY A 53 11.97 7.80 2.69
C GLY A 53 11.92 6.60 1.74
N LYS A 54 10.82 5.83 1.75
CA LYS A 54 10.62 4.66 0.87
C LYS A 54 9.50 4.88 -0.16
N GLU A 55 8.91 6.07 -0.20
CA GLU A 55 7.73 6.38 -1.02
C GLU A 55 8.04 6.21 -2.52
N VAL A 56 9.10 6.86 -3.02
CA VAL A 56 9.49 6.82 -4.44
C VAL A 56 9.87 5.41 -4.92
N PRO A 57 10.76 4.64 -4.26
CA PRO A 57 11.10 3.30 -4.74
C PRO A 57 9.90 2.33 -4.69
N GLN A 58 8.96 2.52 -3.77
CA GLN A 58 7.74 1.71 -3.73
C GLN A 58 6.74 2.06 -4.84
N LEU A 59 6.66 3.32 -5.24
CA LEU A 59 5.91 3.72 -6.44
C LEU A 59 6.52 3.12 -7.70
N ALA A 60 7.86 3.16 -7.82
CA ALA A 60 8.55 2.53 -8.95
C ALA A 60 8.28 1.02 -9.00
N LEU A 61 8.32 0.33 -7.84
CA LEU A 61 7.95 -1.08 -7.76
C LEU A 61 6.49 -1.31 -8.18
N ALA A 62 5.55 -0.51 -7.68
CA ALA A 62 4.12 -0.66 -7.99
C ALA A 62 3.81 -0.52 -9.50
N LYS A 63 4.58 0.28 -10.25
CA LYS A 63 4.44 0.41 -11.71
C LYS A 63 4.94 -0.82 -12.47
N ALA A 64 5.94 -1.50 -11.94
CA ALA A 64 6.52 -2.69 -12.57
C ALA A 64 5.82 -3.99 -12.15
N PHE A 65 5.15 -3.98 -11.00
CA PHE A 65 4.51 -5.16 -10.39
C PHE A 65 3.21 -5.54 -11.13
N GLN A 66 3.06 -6.82 -11.46
CA GLN A 66 1.93 -7.34 -12.24
C GLN A 66 1.19 -8.47 -11.50
N ASN A 67 -0.05 -8.74 -11.91
CA ASN A 67 -0.80 -9.87 -11.38
C ASN A 67 -0.06 -11.18 -11.70
N GLY A 68 0.22 -11.97 -10.65
CA GLY A 68 1.04 -13.17 -10.72
C GLY A 68 2.46 -12.98 -10.16
N ASP A 69 2.93 -11.74 -10.00
CA ASP A 69 4.15 -11.48 -9.25
C ASP A 69 3.91 -11.71 -7.76
N PHE A 70 4.88 -12.34 -7.10
CA PHE A 70 4.88 -12.53 -5.65
C PHE A 70 6.00 -11.70 -5.02
N ARG A 71 5.69 -11.07 -3.90
CA ARG A 71 6.65 -10.32 -3.09
C ARG A 71 6.68 -10.85 -1.67
N SER A 72 7.87 -10.98 -1.12
CA SER A 72 8.04 -11.07 0.33
C SER A 72 8.15 -9.65 0.86
N GLY A 73 7.05 -9.14 1.42
CA GLY A 73 7.00 -7.77 1.91
C GLY A 73 7.85 -7.51 3.15
N TYR A 74 7.96 -6.22 3.49
CA TYR A 74 8.63 -5.71 4.67
C TYR A 74 7.76 -4.68 5.38
N TYR A 75 8.12 -4.34 6.63
CA TYR A 75 7.28 -3.50 7.49
C TYR A 75 7.15 -2.02 7.08
N ARG A 76 7.75 -1.62 5.95
CA ARG A 76 7.68 -0.25 5.41
C ARG A 76 6.87 -0.14 4.13
N ASP A 77 6.17 -1.18 3.71
CA ASP A 77 5.54 -1.28 2.38
C ASP A 77 4.22 -0.52 2.22
N GLN A 78 3.91 0.40 3.12
CA GLN A 78 2.66 1.15 3.11
C GLN A 78 2.39 1.87 1.78
N THR A 79 3.41 2.46 1.14
CA THR A 79 3.23 3.23 -0.10
C THR A 79 2.93 2.29 -1.25
N PHE A 80 3.62 1.15 -1.31
CA PHE A 80 3.34 0.11 -2.29
C PHE A 80 1.89 -0.38 -2.16
N MET A 81 1.47 -0.71 -0.93
CA MET A 81 0.11 -1.18 -0.65
C MET A 81 -0.96 -0.16 -1.05
N MET A 82 -0.72 1.13 -0.81
CA MET A 82 -1.60 2.21 -1.27
C MET A 82 -1.57 2.36 -2.81
N ALA A 83 -0.40 2.25 -3.43
CA ALA A 83 -0.22 2.42 -4.87
C ALA A 83 -0.90 1.32 -5.69
N ILE A 84 -0.89 0.07 -5.21
CA ILE A 84 -1.60 -1.05 -5.86
C ILE A 84 -3.09 -1.13 -5.46
N GLY A 85 -3.59 -0.18 -4.65
CA GLY A 85 -4.97 -0.17 -4.19
C GLY A 85 -5.34 -1.24 -3.17
N ALA A 86 -4.36 -1.93 -2.57
CA ALA A 86 -4.58 -2.99 -1.58
C ALA A 86 -4.86 -2.44 -0.17
N MET A 87 -4.62 -1.15 0.06
CA MET A 87 -4.85 -0.50 1.35
C MET A 87 -5.20 0.98 1.16
N ASN A 88 -6.26 1.44 1.81
CA ASN A 88 -6.61 2.86 1.88
C ASN A 88 -6.20 3.50 3.23
N ILE A 89 -6.51 4.78 3.41
CA ILE A 89 -6.15 5.54 4.61
C ILE A 89 -6.91 5.01 5.84
N GLU A 90 -8.21 4.76 5.72
CA GLU A 90 -9.00 4.23 6.84
C GLU A 90 -8.47 2.87 7.31
N GLN A 91 -8.15 1.98 6.38
CA GLN A 91 -7.61 0.64 6.66
C GLN A 91 -6.23 0.70 7.29
N PHE A 92 -5.37 1.63 6.84
CA PHE A 92 -4.07 1.87 7.45
C PHE A 92 -4.22 2.22 8.95
N PHE A 93 -5.12 3.16 9.28
CA PHE A 93 -5.35 3.55 10.68
C PHE A 93 -6.12 2.49 11.48
N ALA A 94 -7.08 1.79 10.86
CA ALA A 94 -7.78 0.67 11.49
C ALA A 94 -6.79 -0.43 11.90
N GLY A 95 -5.86 -0.79 11.03
CA GLY A 95 -4.76 -1.71 11.35
C GLY A 95 -3.85 -1.17 12.45
N LEU A 96 -3.50 0.12 12.40
CA LEU A 96 -2.67 0.77 13.43
C LEU A 96 -3.32 0.71 14.84
N TYR A 97 -4.65 0.84 14.92
CA TYR A 97 -5.41 0.74 16.17
C TYR A 97 -5.81 -0.69 16.54
N GLY A 98 -5.56 -1.68 15.67
CA GLY A 98 -5.90 -3.08 15.89
C GLY A 98 -7.41 -3.35 15.80
N HIS A 99 -8.09 -2.76 14.82
CA HIS A 99 -9.52 -2.95 14.59
C HIS A 99 -9.82 -4.43 14.27
N THR A 100 -10.79 -5.03 14.98
CA THR A 100 -11.02 -6.49 14.96
C THR A 100 -11.94 -6.98 13.84
N ASP A 101 -12.41 -6.08 12.99
CA ASP A 101 -13.32 -6.39 11.88
C ASP A 101 -12.52 -6.37 10.58
N ILE A 102 -12.62 -7.47 9.83
CA ILE A 102 -11.91 -7.70 8.57
C ILE A 102 -12.29 -6.68 7.48
N ASN A 103 -13.47 -6.07 7.57
CA ASN A 103 -13.90 -5.03 6.64
C ASN A 103 -13.13 -3.72 6.85
N PHE A 104 -12.59 -3.50 8.06
CA PHE A 104 -11.81 -2.31 8.42
C PHE A 104 -10.30 -2.59 8.46
N ASP A 105 -9.85 -3.72 9.01
CA ASP A 105 -8.48 -4.22 8.89
C ASP A 105 -8.47 -5.49 8.01
N PRO A 106 -8.42 -5.34 6.67
CA PRO A 106 -8.47 -6.47 5.74
C PRO A 106 -7.23 -7.36 5.80
N MET A 107 -6.16 -6.92 6.46
CA MET A 107 -4.89 -7.65 6.52
C MET A 107 -4.91 -8.67 7.64
N SER A 108 -5.46 -8.33 8.81
CA SER A 108 -5.35 -9.19 9.99
C SER A 108 -6.56 -9.24 10.91
N ALA A 109 -7.55 -8.37 10.74
CA ALA A 109 -8.64 -8.15 11.71
C ALA A 109 -8.10 -7.97 13.15
N GLY A 110 -7.08 -7.12 13.31
CA GLY A 110 -6.50 -6.74 14.60
C GLY A 110 -5.58 -7.78 15.24
N ARG A 111 -5.26 -8.88 14.53
CA ARG A 111 -4.45 -9.99 15.06
C ARG A 111 -2.96 -9.79 14.87
N GLN A 112 -2.54 -8.93 13.95
CA GLN A 112 -1.14 -8.62 13.68
C GLN A 112 -0.73 -7.28 14.29
N MET A 113 0.58 -7.11 14.50
CA MET A 113 1.15 -5.82 14.91
C MET A 113 1.19 -4.86 13.70
N GLY A 114 1.11 -3.55 13.95
CA GLY A 114 1.25 -2.53 12.91
C GLY A 114 2.52 -2.74 12.06
N GLY A 115 2.40 -2.53 10.74
CA GLY A 115 3.47 -2.77 9.77
C GLY A 115 3.49 -4.18 9.17
N HIS A 116 2.61 -5.10 9.58
CA HIS A 116 2.50 -6.43 8.96
C HIS A 116 1.48 -6.40 7.82
N PHE A 117 1.92 -5.97 6.65
CA PHE A 117 1.07 -5.88 5.46
C PHE A 117 0.84 -7.25 4.82
N ALA A 118 -0.41 -7.56 4.47
CA ALA A 118 -0.78 -8.80 3.81
C ALA A 118 -1.94 -8.60 2.83
N THR A 119 -2.14 -9.55 1.94
CA THR A 119 -3.28 -9.63 1.03
C THR A 119 -3.76 -11.07 0.97
N HIS A 120 -5.06 -11.30 0.91
CA HIS A 120 -5.60 -12.65 0.72
C HIS A 120 -5.37 -13.11 -0.71
N SER A 121 -4.83 -14.31 -0.95
CA SER A 121 -4.66 -14.86 -2.30
C SER A 121 -5.90 -15.58 -2.84
N LEU A 122 -6.87 -15.85 -1.96
CA LEU A 122 -8.10 -16.56 -2.29
C LEU A 122 -9.32 -15.64 -2.15
N ASP A 123 -10.34 -15.90 -2.95
CA ASP A 123 -11.67 -15.34 -2.79
C ASP A 123 -12.49 -16.09 -1.71
N GLU A 124 -13.74 -15.67 -1.49
CA GLU A 124 -14.65 -16.29 -0.51
C GLU A 124 -15.03 -17.74 -0.85
N ASN A 125 -14.86 -18.15 -2.11
CA ASN A 125 -15.13 -19.51 -2.60
C ASN A 125 -13.86 -20.39 -2.60
N GLY A 126 -12.71 -19.84 -2.21
CA GLY A 126 -11.42 -20.55 -2.22
C GLY A 126 -10.71 -20.60 -3.57
N ASN A 127 -11.16 -19.83 -4.57
CA ASN A 127 -10.47 -19.71 -5.84
C ASN A 127 -9.36 -18.64 -5.77
N TRP A 128 -8.34 -18.79 -6.62
CA TRP A 128 -7.31 -17.76 -6.79
C TRP A 128 -7.91 -16.46 -7.31
N LYS A 129 -7.46 -15.35 -6.73
CA LYS A 129 -7.84 -14.00 -7.13
C LYS A 129 -6.65 -13.22 -7.69
#